data_AF-A0A0S2I2D8-F1
#
_entry.id   AF-A0A0S2I2D8-F1
#
_cell.length_a   1.000
_cell.length_b   1.000
_cell.length_c   1.000
_cell.angle_alpha   90.00
_cell.angle_beta   90.00
_cell.angle_gamma   90.00
#
_symmetry.space_group_name_H-M   'P 1'
#
loop_
_entity.id
_entity.type
_entity.pdbx_description
1 polymer ?
#
loop_
_entity_poly.entity_id
_entity_poly.type
_entity_poly.pdbx_seq_one_letter_code
_entity_poly.pdbx_strand_id
1 'polypeptide(L)' 'MSLNSFLFIAKGSCGEVRSMLYLAKEMKRITEKDFVFLFSLSEEISKILSGLIKTL' A
#
# COMPACT_ATOMS: atom_id res chain seq x y z
N MET A 1 -1.57 8.43 21.16
CA MET A 1 -1.88 7.69 19.92
C MET A 1 -1.54 6.24 20.14
N SER A 2 -2.45 5.29 19.91
CA SER A 2 -2.22 3.87 20.23
C SER A 2 -1.51 3.14 19.08
N LEU A 3 -0.93 1.97 19.36
CA LEU A 3 -0.33 1.10 18.34
C LEU A 3 -1.32 0.80 17.20
N ASN A 4 -2.58 0.48 17.55
CA ASN A 4 -3.64 0.26 16.56
C ASN A 4 -3.85 1.48 15.65
N SER A 5 -3.82 2.71 16.19
CA SER A 5 -3.90 3.92 15.36
C SER A 5 -2.76 4.02 14.35
N PHE A 6 -1.53 3.69 14.74
CA PHE A 6 -0.38 3.70 13.81
C PHE A 6 -0.53 2.67 12.69
N LEU A 7 -1.05 1.48 12.99
CA LEU A 7 -1.27 0.43 11.99
C LEU A 7 -2.36 0.81 10.99
N PHE A 8 -3.44 1.47 11.43
CA PHE A 8 -4.46 1.99 10.52
C PHE A 8 -3.91 3.07 9.58
N ILE A 9 -3.03 3.95 10.07
CA ILE A 9 -2.35 4.94 9.22
C ILE A 9 -1.45 4.25 8.20
N ALA A 10 -0.61 3.31 8.63
CA ALA A 10 0.24 2.56 7.73
C ALA A 10 -0.57 1.85 6.62
N LYS A 11 -1.72 1.26 6.98
CA LYS A 11 -2.62 0.63 6.03
C LYS A 11 -3.23 1.64 5.05
N GLY A 12 -3.60 2.82 5.53
CA GLY A 12 -4.07 3.94 4.71
C GLY A 12 -3.01 4.39 3.69
N SER A 13 -1.76 4.53 4.13
CA SER A 13 -0.63 4.90 3.26
C SER A 13 -0.38 3.88 2.15
N CYS A 14 -0.59 2.57 2.37
CA CYS A 14 -0.57 1.59 1.27
C CYS A 14 -1.67 1.85 0.21
N GLY A 15 -2.82 2.39 0.61
CA GLY A 15 -3.85 2.86 -0.32
C GLY A 15 -3.37 4.03 -1.16
N GLU A 16 -2.77 5.04 -0.52
CA GLU A 16 -2.24 6.23 -1.18
C GLU A 16 -1.11 5.88 -2.17
N VAL A 17 -0.19 4.99 -1.79
CA VAL A 17 0.88 4.50 -2.67
C VAL A 17 0.29 3.84 -3.92
N ARG A 18 -0.72 2.98 -3.79
CA ARG A 18 -1.38 2.34 -4.93
C ARG A 18 -2.02 3.35 -5.88
N SER A 19 -2.68 4.39 -5.35
CA SER A 19 -3.21 5.51 -6.15
C SER A 19 -2.10 6.26 -6.89
N MET A 20 -0.97 6.54 -6.23
CA MET A 20 0.18 7.20 -6.86
C MET A 20 0.85 6.34 -7.92
N LEU A 21 0.87 5.01 -7.77
CA LEU A 21 1.40 4.09 -8.78
C LEU A 21 0.57 4.16 -10.07
N TYR A 22 -0.75 4.30 -10.00
CA TYR A 22 -1.58 4.50 -11.20
C TYR A 22 -1.17 5.77 -11.95
N LEU A 23 -1.05 6.89 -11.23
CA LEU A 23 -0.60 8.16 -11.82
C LEU A 23 0.81 8.04 -12.42
N ALA A 24 1.74 7.38 -11.71
CA ALA A 24 3.10 7.17 -12.20
C ALA A 24 3.13 6.33 -13.48
N LYS A 25 2.29 5.30 -13.59
CA LYS A 25 2.13 4.48 -14.79
C LYS A 25 1.53 5.28 -15.94
N GLU A 26 0.45 6.05 -15.70
CA GLU A 26 -0.18 6.91 -16.72
C GLU A 26 0.79 7.95 -17.27
N MET A 27 1.62 8.52 -16.40
CA MET A 27 2.67 9.49 -16.78
C MET A 27 3.92 8.82 -17.39
N LYS A 28 3.91 7.50 -17.61
CA LYS A 28 5.04 6.70 -18.13
C LYS A 28 6.34 6.90 -17.34
N ARG A 29 6.22 7.13 -16.02
CA ARG A 29 7.37 7.30 -15.09
C ARG A 29 7.89 5.95 -14.59
N ILE A 30 7.06 4.92 -14.65
CA ILE A 30 7.38 3.54 -14.32
C ILE A 30 6.89 2.63 -15.44
N THR A 31 7.51 1.46 -15.60
CA THR A 31 7.03 0.47 -16.58
C THR A 31 5.82 -0.29 -16.05
N GLU A 32 5.11 -1.01 -16.93
CA GLU A 32 4.05 -1.92 -16.52
C GLU A 32 4.54 -2.97 -15.51
N LYS A 33 5.77 -3.47 -15.71
CA LYS A 33 6.38 -4.46 -14.82
C LYS A 33 6.62 -3.87 -13.42
N ASP A 34 7.16 -2.66 -13.36
CA ASP A 34 7.36 -1.94 -12.09
C ASP A 34 6.03 -1.68 -11.38
N PHE A 35 5.01 -1.24 -12.13
CA PHE A 35 3.66 -1.02 -11.59
C PHE A 35 3.11 -2.29 -10.95
N VAL A 36 3.10 -3.41 -11.69
CA VAL A 36 2.56 -4.68 -11.19
C VAL A 36 3.32 -5.15 -9.94
N PHE A 37 4.66 -5.07 -9.96
CA PHE A 37 5.49 -5.47 -8.83
C PHE A 37 5.22 -4.61 -7.58
N LEU A 38 5.28 -3.28 -7.72
CA LEU A 38 5.11 -2.34 -6.60
C LEU A 38 3.68 -2.34 -6.06
N PHE A 39 2.68 -2.48 -6.94
CA PHE A 39 1.27 -2.57 -6.55
C PHE A 39 1.02 -3.85 -5.75
N SER A 40 1.51 -4.99 -6.24
CA SER A 40 1.40 -6.29 -5.56
C SER A 40 2.05 -6.24 -4.18
N LEU A 41 3.25 -5.67 -4.07
CA LEU A 41 3.95 -5.53 -2.80
C LEU A 41 3.19 -4.65 -1.81
N SER A 42 2.65 -3.51 -2.28
CA SER A 42 1.84 -2.61 -1.43
C SER A 42 0.54 -3.28 -0.97
N GLU A 43 -0.09 -4.09 -1.82
CA GLU A 43 -1.28 -4.86 -1.46
C GLU A 43 -0.98 -5.94 -0.40
N GLU A 44 0.12 -6.67 -0.56
CA GLU A 44 0.57 -7.68 0.40
C GLU A 44 0.82 -7.08 1.79
N ILE A 45 1.54 -5.95 1.85
CA ILE A 45 1.75 -5.21 3.10
C ILE A 45 0.42 -4.79 3.73
N SER A 46 -0.53 -4.29 2.93
CA SER A 46 -1.87 -3.91 3.42
C SER A 46 -2.65 -5.10 4.01
N LYS A 47 -2.51 -6.29 3.42
CA LYS A 47 -3.11 -7.54 3.93
C LYS A 47 -2.47 -7.95 5.26
N ILE A 48 -1.15 -7.90 5.37
CA ILE A 48 -0.42 -8.19 6.62
C ILE A 48 -0.84 -7.23 7.74
N LEU A 49 -0.88 -5.91 7.46
CA LEU A 49 -1.34 -4.91 8.42
C LEU A 49 -2.79 -5.16 8.85
N SER A 50 -3.66 -5.53 7.92
CA SER A 50 -5.05 -5.89 8.23
C SER A 50 -5.15 -7.13 9.12
N GLY A 51 -4.27 -8.11 8.94
CA GLY A 51 -4.18 -9.29 9.81
C GLY A 51 -3.74 -8.91 11.22
N LEU A 52 -2.67 -8.13 11.35
CA LEU A 52 -2.14 -7.69 12.64
C LEU A 52 -3.14 -6.85 13.44
N ILE A 53 -3.80 -5.88 12.80
CA ILE A 53 -4.85 -5.05 13.44
C ILE A 53 -5.97 -5.92 14.01
N LYS A 54 -6.36 -7.01 13.34
CA LYS A 54 -7.42 -7.90 13.85
C LYS A 54 -7.00 -8.69 15.10
N THR A 55 -5.71 -8.83 15.35
CA THR A 55 -5.16 -9.59 16.49
C THR A 55 -4.85 -8.72 17.72
N LEU A 56 -4.98 -7.40 17.62
CA LEU A 56 -4.64 -6.41 18.66
C LEU A 56 -5.88 -5.68 19.18
#